data_AF-A0A2V8MP38-F1
#
_entry.id   AF-A0A2V8MP38-F1
#
_cell.length_a   1.000
_cell.length_b   1.000
_cell.length_c   1.000
_cell.angle_alpha   90.00
_cell.angle_beta   90.00
_cell.angle_gamma   90.00
#
_symmetry.space_group_name_H-M   'P 1'
#
loop_
_entity.id
_entity.type
_entity.pdbx_description
1 polymer ?
#
loop_
_entity_poly.entity_id
_entity_poly.type
_entity_poly.pdbx_seq_one_letter_code
_entity_poly.pdbx_strand_id
1 'polypeptide(L)'
;MIVDLFPPTPRDPFGLHKTIWDEIEEEDFAFPSGKDRILASYETGGVRAAYVEPVGVGDVLPDMPLFLTNDLHIMTPLEPTYQAAWDASPEELRLAIETGVLPAPEDE
;
A
#
# COMPACT_ATOMS: atom_id res chain seq x y z
N MET A 1 -8.97 3.38 3.39
CA MET A 1 -7.78 3.29 2.51
C MET A 1 -6.95 2.11 2.97
N ILE A 2 -6.40 1.35 2.03
CA ILE A 2 -5.50 0.20 2.23
C ILE A 2 -4.24 0.44 1.40
N VAL A 3 -3.08 0.17 2.00
CA VAL A 3 -1.76 0.23 1.37
C VAL A 3 -1.16 -1.17 1.46
N ASP A 4 -1.32 -1.97 0.42
CA ASP A 4 -0.92 -3.38 0.35
C ASP A 4 0.37 -3.54 -0.48
N LEU A 5 1.50 -3.40 0.21
CA LEU A 5 2.85 -3.40 -0.39
C LEU A 5 3.55 -4.77 -0.34
N PHE A 6 2.81 -5.84 0.02
CA PHE A 6 3.33 -7.20 0.03
C PHE A 6 2.88 -8.00 -1.20
N PRO A 7 3.71 -8.96 -1.67
CA PRO A 7 3.34 -9.75 -2.83
C PRO A 7 2.12 -10.62 -2.55
N PRO A 8 1.27 -10.85 -3.57
CA PRO A 8 0.14 -11.75 -3.46
C PRO A 8 0.61 -13.12 -2.97
N THR A 9 -0.15 -13.68 -2.04
CA THR A 9 0.11 -15.02 -1.52
C THR A 9 -1.00 -15.97 -1.96
N PRO A 10 -0.87 -17.29 -1.74
CA PRO A 10 -1.97 -18.21 -2.00
C PRO A 10 -3.26 -17.90 -1.24
N ARG A 11 -3.20 -17.11 -0.15
CA ARG A 11 -4.40 -16.71 0.63
C ARG A 11 -5.17 -15.55 -0.02
N ASP A 12 -4.47 -14.73 -0.80
CA ASP A 12 -4.94 -13.50 -1.42
C ASP A 12 -4.25 -13.32 -2.80
N PRO A 13 -4.54 -14.21 -3.78
CA PRO A 13 -3.81 -14.28 -5.05
C PRO A 13 -3.93 -13.00 -5.90
N PHE A 14 -4.88 -12.13 -5.58
CA PHE A 14 -5.16 -10.87 -6.24
C PHE A 14 -5.02 -9.66 -5.30
N GLY A 15 -4.35 -9.85 -4.15
CA GLY A 15 -4.15 -8.84 -3.12
C GLY A 15 -5.40 -8.57 -2.27
N LEU A 16 -5.22 -7.78 -1.19
CA LEU A 16 -6.28 -7.52 -0.22
C LEU A 16 -7.48 -6.78 -0.82
N HIS A 17 -7.25 -5.92 -1.83
CA HIS A 17 -8.34 -5.18 -2.45
C HIS A 17 -9.41 -6.11 -3.04
N LYS A 18 -9.00 -7.13 -3.80
CA LYS A 18 -9.93 -8.10 -4.40
C LYS A 18 -10.70 -8.86 -3.33
N THR A 19 -10.01 -9.33 -2.28
CA THR A 19 -10.64 -10.01 -1.15
C THR A 19 -11.69 -9.15 -0.45
N ILE A 20 -11.46 -7.84 -0.31
CA ILE A 20 -12.43 -6.92 0.29
C ILE A 20 -13.58 -6.62 -0.67
N TRP A 21 -13.28 -6.39 -1.95
CA TRP A 21 -14.28 -5.96 -2.93
C TRP A 21 -15.25 -7.07 -3.30
N ASP A 22 -14.80 -8.33 -3.34
CA ASP A 22 -15.66 -9.48 -3.65
C ASP A 22 -16.77 -9.72 -2.63
N GLU A 23 -16.60 -9.25 -1.38
CA GLU A 23 -17.66 -9.26 -0.37
C GLU A 23 -18.76 -8.23 -0.65
N ILE A 24 -18.49 -7.28 -1.55
CA ILE A 24 -19.42 -6.22 -1.97
C ILE A 24 -20.00 -6.56 -3.35
N GLU A 25 -19.12 -6.86 -4.31
CA GLU A 25 -19.43 -7.17 -5.70
C GLU A 25 -18.31 -8.03 -6.31
N GLU A 26 -18.67 -9.20 -6.82
CA GLU A 26 -17.72 -10.08 -7.51
C GLU A 26 -17.42 -9.53 -8.91
N GLU A 27 -16.19 -9.06 -9.12
CA GLU A 27 -15.71 -8.58 -10.42
C GLU A 27 -14.40 -9.27 -10.82
N ASP A 28 -14.19 -9.47 -12.12
CA ASP A 28 -12.91 -10.00 -12.61
C ASP A 28 -11.79 -8.97 -12.39
N PHE A 29 -10.66 -9.41 -11.85
CA PHE A 29 -9.49 -8.57 -11.63
C PHE A 29 -8.21 -9.32 -11.99
N ALA A 30 -7.29 -8.62 -12.64
CA ALA A 30 -5.95 -9.10 -12.92
C ALA A 30 -4.93 -7.97 -12.76
N PHE A 31 -3.78 -8.29 -12.19
CA PHE A 31 -2.69 -7.35 -12.07
C PHE A 31 -2.13 -6.96 -13.45
N PRO A 32 -1.82 -5.67 -13.67
CA PRO A 32 -0.96 -5.27 -14.77
C PRO A 32 0.44 -5.90 -14.63
N SER A 33 1.10 -6.13 -15.76
CA SER A 33 2.45 -6.71 -15.77
C SER A 33 3.43 -5.88 -14.92
N GLY A 34 4.06 -6.53 -13.93
CA GLY A 34 5.03 -5.90 -13.03
C GLY A 34 4.44 -4.98 -11.96
N LYS A 35 3.11 -4.94 -11.81
CA LYS A 35 2.40 -4.12 -10.81
C LYS A 35 1.55 -5.01 -9.92
N ASP A 36 2.21 -5.80 -9.10
CA ASP A 36 1.60 -6.83 -8.24
C ASP A 36 1.41 -6.36 -6.78
N ARG A 37 1.25 -5.06 -6.55
CA ARG A 37 0.89 -4.44 -5.25
C ARG A 37 -0.28 -3.50 -5.45
N ILE A 38 -1.08 -3.26 -4.41
CA ILE A 38 -2.29 -2.44 -4.54
C ILE A 38 -2.33 -1.33 -3.51
N LEU A 39 -2.66 -0.14 -3.99
CA LEU A 39 -3.19 0.94 -3.17
C LEU A 39 -4.69 1.05 -3.46
N ALA A 40 -5.52 1.06 -2.43
CA ALA A 40 -6.97 1.13 -2.61
C ALA A 40 -7.62 2.13 -1.65
N SER A 41 -8.50 2.95 -2.20
CA SER A 41 -9.35 3.86 -1.45
C SER A 41 -10.81 3.55 -1.73
N TYR A 42 -11.63 3.55 -0.68
CA TYR A 42 -13.02 3.15 -0.76
C TYR A 42 -13.92 4.29 -0.31
N GLU A 43 -14.95 4.57 -1.08
CA GLU A 43 -16.05 5.46 -0.73
C GLU A 43 -17.35 4.65 -0.63
N THR A 44 -18.10 4.84 0.45
CA THR A 44 -19.31 4.04 0.77
C THR A 44 -20.57 4.88 0.94
N GLY A 45 -20.49 6.17 0.65
CA GLY A 45 -21.50 7.16 1.04
C GLY A 45 -22.76 7.24 0.20
N GLY A 46 -22.61 7.10 -1.12
CA GLY A 46 -23.71 7.13 -2.08
C GLY A 46 -23.61 5.94 -3.03
N VAL A 47 -22.66 6.01 -3.95
CA VAL A 47 -22.23 4.87 -4.77
C VAL A 47 -21.02 4.25 -4.09
N ARG A 48 -21.00 2.91 -3.99
CA ARG A 48 -19.80 2.21 -3.54
C ARG A 48 -18.77 2.32 -4.64
N ALA A 49 -17.64 2.95 -4.36
CA ALA A 49 -16.57 3.12 -5.33
C ALA A 49 -15.26 2.65 -4.72
N ALA A 50 -14.45 1.95 -5.53
CA ALA A 50 -13.07 1.66 -5.24
C ALA A 50 -12.18 2.42 -6.23
N TYR A 51 -11.20 3.14 -5.68
CA TYR A 51 -10.14 3.81 -6.42
C TYR A 51 -8.88 2.98 -6.22
N VAL A 52 -8.45 2.27 -7.26
CA VAL A 52 -7.45 1.21 -7.19
C VAL A 52 -6.26 1.58 -8.06
N GLU A 53 -5.07 1.63 -7.45
CA GLU A 53 -3.81 1.95 -8.12
C GLU A 53 -2.83 0.77 -7.95
N PRO A 54 -2.62 -0.04 -9.00
CA PRO A 54 -1.61 -1.09 -8.99
C PRO A 54 -0.19 -0.51 -9.08
N VAL A 55 0.69 -0.93 -8.18
CA VAL A 55 2.09 -0.49 -8.13
C VAL A 55 3.03 -1.70 -8.09
N GLY A 56 4.30 -1.49 -8.43
CA GLY A 56 5.38 -2.46 -8.40
C GLY A 56 6.56 -1.95 -7.58
N VAL A 57 7.51 -2.84 -7.31
CA VAL A 57 8.75 -2.47 -6.60
C VAL A 57 9.54 -1.45 -7.42
N GLY A 58 9.93 -0.34 -6.78
CA GLY A 58 10.68 0.75 -7.39
C GLY A 58 9.82 1.87 -8.00
N ASP A 59 8.50 1.72 -7.98
CA ASP A 59 7.60 2.81 -8.34
C ASP A 59 7.51 3.86 -7.24
N VAL A 60 7.28 5.11 -7.65
CA VAL A 60 6.84 6.18 -6.76
C VAL A 60 5.38 5.92 -6.37
N LEU A 61 5.08 5.95 -5.07
CA LEU A 61 3.72 5.79 -4.59
C LEU A 61 2.87 7.04 -4.88
N PRO A 62 1.76 6.94 -5.62
CA PRO A 62 0.88 8.07 -5.87
C PRO A 62 0.18 8.53 -4.59
N ASP A 63 -0.25 9.80 -4.59
CA ASP A 63 -1.15 10.30 -3.56
C ASP A 63 -2.50 9.60 -3.70
N MET A 64 -3.03 9.10 -2.58
CA MET A 64 -4.32 8.38 -2.56
C MET A 64 -5.38 9.17 -1.80
N PRO A 65 -6.66 9.13 -2.20
CA PRO A 65 -7.72 9.81 -1.48
C PRO A 65 -8.06 9.06 -0.18
N LEU A 66 -7.97 9.72 0.97
CA LEU A 66 -8.53 9.26 2.23
C LEU A 66 -9.90 9.89 2.43
N PHE A 67 -10.95 9.13 2.17
CA PHE A 67 -12.33 9.54 2.39
C PHE A 67 -12.63 9.64 3.89
N LEU A 68 -13.14 10.80 4.30
CA LEU A 68 -13.55 11.10 5.68
C LEU A 68 -15.07 10.97 5.84
N THR A 69 -15.80 11.34 4.79
CA THR A 69 -17.24 11.15 4.63
C THR A 69 -17.59 11.19 3.14
N ASN A 70 -18.88 11.12 2.83
CA ASN A 70 -19.41 11.14 1.47
C ASN A 70 -18.94 12.41 0.74
N ASP A 71 -18.40 12.24 -0.47
CA ASP A 71 -17.89 13.29 -1.34
C ASP A 71 -16.78 14.16 -0.71
N LEU A 72 -16.21 13.76 0.43
CA LEU A 72 -15.16 14.51 1.13
C LEU A 72 -13.97 13.62 1.45
N HIS A 73 -12.85 13.93 0.82
CA HIS A 73 -11.57 13.28 1.05
C HIS A 73 -10.43 14.29 1.15
N ILE A 74 -9.31 13.82 1.68
CA ILE A 74 -8.02 14.50 1.58
C ILE A 74 -7.06 13.60 0.79
N MET A 75 -6.16 14.21 0.00
CA MET A 75 -5.09 13.45 -0.63
C MET A 75 -4.01 13.14 0.40
N THR A 76 -3.64 11.87 0.52
CA THR A 76 -2.57 11.42 1.42
C THR A 76 -1.28 11.27 0.63
N PRO A 77 -0.21 12.03 0.94
CA PRO A 77 1.04 11.98 0.20
C PRO A 77 1.86 10.76 0.62
N LEU A 78 1.63 9.62 -0.04
CA LEU A 78 2.23 8.34 0.38
C LEU A 78 3.76 8.35 0.23
N GLU A 79 4.29 8.62 -0.97
CA GLU A 79 5.73 8.63 -1.21
C GLU A 79 6.48 9.58 -0.27
N PRO A 80 6.11 10.88 -0.15
CA PRO A 80 6.84 11.80 0.72
C PRO A 80 6.78 11.39 2.20
N THR A 81 5.68 10.76 2.64
CA THR A 81 5.53 10.27 4.01
C THR A 81 6.49 9.11 4.31
N TYR A 82 6.60 8.15 3.39
CA TYR A 82 7.55 7.05 3.53
C TYR A 82 9.00 7.55 3.45
N GLN A 83 9.32 8.47 2.55
CA GLN A 83 10.65 9.05 2.45
C GLN A 83 11.04 9.82 3.72
N ALA A 84 10.13 10.63 4.27
CA ALA A 84 10.38 11.35 5.51
C ALA A 84 10.61 10.40 6.70
N ALA A 85 9.86 9.30 6.78
CA ALA A 85 10.06 8.28 7.81
C ALA A 85 11.41 7.56 7.65
N TRP A 86 11.79 7.24 6.40
CA TRP A 86 13.09 6.67 6.09
C TRP A 86 14.23 7.61 6.49
N ASP A 87 14.19 8.87 6.07
CA ASP A 87 15.24 9.86 6.34
C ASP A 87 15.42 10.13 7.85
N ALA A 88 14.34 10.04 8.62
CA ALA A 88 14.37 10.17 10.07
C ALA A 88 14.81 8.90 10.80
N SER A 89 14.93 7.76 10.11
CA SER A 89 15.30 6.48 10.73
C SER A 89 16.79 6.43 11.10
N PRO A 90 17.14 5.84 12.26
CA PRO A 90 18.52 5.58 12.65
C PRO A 90 19.34 4.92 11.54
N GLU A 91 20.60 5.32 11.39
CA GLU A 91 21.50 4.81 10.35
C GLU A 91 21.64 3.29 10.40
N GLU A 92 21.73 2.71 11.59
CA GLU A 92 21.83 1.26 11.80
C GLU A 92 20.64 0.49 11.24
N LEU A 93 19.42 1.03 11.38
CA LEU A 93 18.21 0.41 10.82
C LEU A 93 18.18 0.53 9.31
N ARG A 94 18.59 1.69 8.77
CA ARG A 94 18.68 1.88 7.32
C ARG A 94 19.70 0.93 6.69
N LEU A 95 20.87 0.81 7.30
CA LEU A 95 21.92 -0.13 6.86
C LEU A 95 21.43 -1.58 6.91
N ALA A 96 20.69 -1.95 7.95
CA ALA A 96 20.15 -3.31 8.07
C ALA A 96 19.18 -3.67 6.95
N ILE A 97 18.35 -2.70 6.52
CA ILE A 97 17.41 -2.88 5.41
C ILE A 97 18.16 -2.90 4.07
N GLU A 98 19.09 -1.97 3.84
CA GLU A 98 19.86 -1.88 2.59
C GLU A 98 20.76 -3.11 2.35
N THR A 99 21.32 -3.67 3.42
CA THR A 99 22.24 -4.82 3.35
C THR A 99 21.55 -6.16 3.60
N GLY A 100 20.37 -6.17 4.20
CA GLY A 100 19.68 -7.37 4.67
C GLY A 100 20.33 -8.02 5.91
N VAL A 101 21.22 -7.32 6.61
CA VAL A 101 21.95 -7.83 7.78
C VAL A 101 21.55 -7.04 9.02
N LEU A 102 20.95 -7.70 10.01
CA LEU A 102 20.59 -7.04 11.28
C LEU A 102 21.84 -6.62 12.07
N PRO A 103 21.80 -5.47 12.78
CA PRO A 103 22.88 -5.08 13.66
C PRO A 103 23.06 -6.13 14.75
N ALA A 104 24.31 -6.36 15.17
CA ALA A 104 24.58 -7.20 16.32
C ALA A 104 23.87 -6.57 17.55
N PRO A 105 23.29 -7.38 18.45
CA PRO A 105 22.76 -6.84 19.70
C PRO A 105 23.87 -6.10 20.44
N GLU A 106 23.59 -4.92 20.98
CA GLU A 106 24.52 -4.22 21.86
C GLU A 106 24.78 -5.11 23.09
N ASP A 107 26.04 -5.37 23.41
CA ASP A 107 26.41 -6.04 24.65
C ASP A 107 26.05 -5.10 25.83
N GLU A 108 25.05 -5.46 26.64
CA GLU A 108 24.67 -4.76 27.89
C GLU A 108 25.77 -4.78 28.96
#